data_AF-D4MRN2-F1
#
_entry.id   AF-D4MRN2-F1
#
_cell.length_a   1.000
_cell.length_b   1.000
_cell.length_c   1.000
_cell.angle_alpha   90.00
_cell.angle_beta   90.00
_cell.angle_gamma   90.00
#
_symmetry.space_group_name_H-M   'P 1'
#
loop_
_entity.id
_entity.type
_entity.pdbx_description
1 polymer ?
#
loop_
_entity_poly.entity_id
_entity_poly.type
_entity_poly.pdbx_seq_one_letter_code
_entity_poly.pdbx_strand_id
1 'polypeptide(L)'
;MEENMDRDEKLKALDAALTQIEKAYGKGSVMKLGDSGANMNIETVPTGSLSLDIALGLGGVPRGRIIEVYGPESSGKTTVALHMVAEVQKRGGIAGFIDAEHALDPVYAKNIGVDIDNLYISQPDNGEQALEITETMVRSGAVDIVIVDSVAALVPKAEIDGEMGDSHVGLQARLMSQALRKLTAIISKSNCIVIFINQLREKVGVMFGNPETTTGGRALKFYASVRMDVRRIETLKQGGEMVGNRVRIKVVKNKIAPPFKEAEFDIMFGKGISKEGDILDLAAKENIVEKSGAWYAYNGSKIGQGRENAKNFLQANQELCQEIEAKVRAKYGLDGAAADEGSAEREADAQEPKLAMPDLGDEQE
;
A
#
# COMPACT_ATOMS: atom_id res chain seq x y z
N MET A 1 -21.22 41.07 27.44
CA MET A 1 -20.41 41.91 26.54
C MET A 1 -18.91 41.78 26.83
N GLU A 2 -18.48 41.69 28.10
CA GLU A 2 -17.07 41.43 28.45
C GLU A 2 -16.51 40.08 27.97
N GLU A 3 -17.28 38.98 28.02
CA GLU A 3 -16.81 37.66 27.54
C GLU A 3 -16.51 37.59 26.03
N ASN A 4 -17.20 38.40 25.21
CA ASN A 4 -16.92 38.45 23.76
C ASN A 4 -15.65 39.28 23.46
N MET A 5 -15.33 40.25 24.31
CA MET A 5 -14.18 41.13 24.14
C MET A 5 -12.85 40.38 24.43
N ASP A 6 -12.86 39.50 25.43
CA ASP A 6 -11.74 38.60 25.76
C ASP A 6 -11.49 37.54 24.65
N ARG A 7 -12.55 37.07 23.99
CA ARG A 7 -12.42 36.14 22.86
C ARG A 7 -11.77 36.79 21.64
N ASP A 8 -12.14 38.02 21.31
CA ASP A 8 -11.58 38.75 20.17
C ASP A 8 -10.11 39.13 20.39
N GLU A 9 -9.71 39.47 21.61
CA GLU A 9 -8.31 39.69 21.96
C GLU A 9 -7.48 38.41 21.86
N LYS A 10 -8.02 37.27 22.33
CA LYS A 10 -7.41 35.95 22.16
C LYS A 10 -7.26 35.55 20.69
N LEU A 11 -8.23 35.85 19.84
CA LEU A 11 -8.17 35.58 18.41
C LEU A 11 -7.10 36.44 17.72
N LYS A 12 -7.00 37.73 18.06
CA LYS A 12 -5.92 38.59 17.52
C LYS A 12 -4.53 38.12 17.94
N ALA A 13 -4.35 37.72 19.19
CA ALA A 13 -3.09 37.16 19.67
C ALA A 13 -2.75 35.83 18.97
N LEU A 14 -3.76 34.99 18.74
CA LEU A 14 -3.61 33.75 17.99
C LEU A 14 -3.21 34.01 16.53
N ASP A 15 -3.87 34.94 15.84
CA ASP A 15 -3.55 35.28 14.44
C ASP A 15 -2.14 35.85 14.29
N ALA A 16 -1.68 36.67 15.24
CA ALA A 16 -0.31 37.16 15.28
C ALA A 16 0.70 36.01 15.47
N ALA A 17 0.41 35.07 16.37
CA ALA A 17 1.23 33.88 16.59
C ALA A 17 1.25 32.98 15.35
N LEU A 18 0.10 32.74 14.71
CA LEU A 18 -0.01 31.96 13.47
C LEU A 18 0.82 32.59 12.34
N THR A 19 0.71 33.91 12.15
CA THR A 19 1.49 34.65 11.15
C THR A 19 3.00 34.55 11.42
N GLN A 20 3.41 34.64 12.68
CA GLN A 20 4.82 34.48 13.06
C GLN A 20 5.33 33.07 12.79
N ILE A 21 4.51 32.04 13.05
CA ILE A 21 4.83 30.65 12.77
C ILE A 21 4.96 30.42 11.26
N GLU A 22 4.01 30.91 10.45
CA GLU A 22 4.09 30.79 8.99
C GLU A 22 5.31 31.52 8.40
N LYS A 23 5.66 32.69 8.94
CA LYS A 23 6.84 33.44 8.51
C LYS A 23 8.15 32.71 8.86
N ALA A 24 8.21 32.04 10.01
CA ALA A 24 9.41 31.36 10.48
C ALA A 24 9.58 29.96 9.85
N TYR A 25 8.48 29.24 9.60
CA TYR A 25 8.50 27.83 9.22
C TYR A 25 7.85 27.52 7.86
N GLY A 26 7.35 28.54 7.16
CA GLY A 26 6.71 28.43 5.85
C GLY A 26 5.18 28.32 5.92
N LYS A 27 4.53 28.59 4.77
CA LYS A 27 3.07 28.44 4.61
C LYS A 27 2.65 27.01 4.91
N GLY A 28 1.55 26.85 5.66
CA GLY A 28 1.03 25.54 6.03
C GLY A 28 1.75 24.84 7.19
N SER A 29 2.64 25.53 7.90
CA SER A 29 3.27 25.03 9.13
C SER A 29 2.27 24.89 10.29
N VAL A 30 1.21 25.70 10.32
CA VAL A 30 0.05 25.56 11.21
C VAL A 30 -1.21 25.88 10.42
N MET A 31 -2.23 25.04 10.57
CA MET A 31 -3.50 25.15 9.86
C MET A 31 -4.63 24.59 10.73
N LYS A 32 -5.86 25.07 10.51
CA LYS A 32 -7.04 24.50 11.17
C LYS A 32 -7.34 23.15 10.55
N LEU A 33 -7.61 22.16 11.40
CA LEU A 33 -7.87 20.78 10.98
C LEU A 33 -9.06 20.66 10.00
N GLY A 34 -10.02 21.57 10.07
CA GLY A 34 -11.22 21.59 9.23
C GLY A 34 -11.14 22.49 7.98
N ASP A 35 -10.03 23.21 7.75
CA ASP A 35 -9.88 24.01 6.53
C ASP A 35 -9.67 23.08 5.34
N SER A 36 -10.62 23.09 4.41
CA SER A 36 -10.68 22.17 3.26
C SER A 36 -9.52 22.33 2.25
N GLY A 37 -8.67 23.35 2.42
CA GLY A 37 -7.43 23.54 1.65
C GLY A 37 -6.22 22.79 2.23
N ALA A 38 -6.33 22.24 3.44
CA ALA A 38 -5.39 21.26 3.96
C ALA A 38 -5.77 19.90 3.35
N ASN A 39 -5.03 19.46 2.32
CA ASN A 39 -5.15 18.10 1.75
C ASN A 39 -4.87 17.03 2.83
N MET A 40 -5.84 16.79 3.70
CA MET A 40 -5.82 15.77 4.76
C MET A 40 -6.70 14.57 4.42
N ASN A 41 -7.32 14.55 3.25
CA ASN A 41 -7.86 13.32 2.70
C ASN A 41 -6.68 12.38 2.46
N ILE A 42 -6.66 11.29 3.22
CA ILE A 42 -5.61 10.29 3.13
C ILE A 42 -5.85 9.52 1.83
N GLU A 43 -5.06 9.83 0.82
CA GLU A 43 -5.04 9.08 -0.43
C GLU A 43 -4.53 7.65 -0.18
N THR A 44 -5.18 6.67 -0.80
CA THR A 44 -4.83 5.25 -0.69
C THR A 44 -4.60 4.65 -2.06
N VAL A 45 -3.73 3.65 -2.13
CA VAL A 45 -3.52 2.83 -3.33
C VAL A 45 -3.99 1.40 -3.07
N PRO A 46 -4.78 0.78 -3.96
CA PRO A 46 -5.20 -0.60 -3.83
C PRO A 46 -4.03 -1.57 -3.62
N THR A 47 -4.30 -2.66 -2.91
CA THR A 47 -3.28 -3.64 -2.53
C THR A 47 -3.11 -4.78 -3.52
N GLY A 48 -4.01 -4.87 -4.51
CA GLY A 48 -4.12 -6.03 -5.41
C GLY A 48 -5.01 -7.15 -4.85
N SER A 49 -5.52 -7.00 -3.62
CA SER A 49 -6.57 -7.85 -3.02
C SER A 49 -7.73 -7.00 -2.55
N LEU A 50 -8.92 -7.29 -3.05
CA LEU A 50 -10.14 -6.59 -2.67
C LEU A 50 -10.50 -6.84 -1.19
N SER A 51 -10.29 -8.05 -0.68
CA SER A 51 -10.55 -8.33 0.73
C SER A 51 -9.58 -7.57 1.64
N LEU A 52 -8.32 -7.41 1.23
CA LEU A 52 -7.37 -6.59 1.98
C LEU A 52 -7.72 -5.10 1.92
N ASP A 53 -8.13 -4.59 0.76
CA ASP A 53 -8.59 -3.20 0.60
C ASP A 53 -9.77 -2.89 1.54
N ILE A 54 -10.73 -3.81 1.65
CA ILE A 54 -11.87 -3.74 2.58
C ILE A 54 -11.41 -3.80 4.05
N ALA A 55 -10.46 -4.70 4.36
CA ALA A 55 -9.92 -4.83 5.71
C ALA A 55 -9.12 -3.58 6.15
N LEU A 56 -8.47 -2.89 5.22
CA LEU A 56 -7.81 -1.61 5.45
C LEU A 56 -8.79 -0.46 5.63
N GLY A 57 -10.01 -0.59 5.10
CA GLY A 57 -11.16 0.27 5.38
C GLY A 57 -11.27 1.52 4.50
N LEU A 58 -10.15 2.00 3.95
CA LEU A 58 -10.11 3.10 2.99
C LEU A 58 -9.71 2.62 1.58
N GLY A 59 -9.91 1.34 1.28
CA GLY A 59 -9.73 0.82 -0.08
C GLY A 59 -8.28 0.60 -0.51
N GLY A 60 -7.32 0.64 0.42
CA GLY A 60 -5.93 0.45 0.09
C GLY A 60 -4.94 0.91 1.16
N VAL A 61 -3.67 0.92 0.78
CA VAL A 61 -2.56 1.38 1.61
C VAL A 61 -2.38 2.90 1.52
N PRO A 62 -2.16 3.61 2.64
CA PRO A 62 -2.12 5.07 2.64
C PRO A 62 -0.81 5.63 2.13
N ARG A 63 -0.90 6.61 1.22
CA ARG A 63 0.23 7.42 0.76
C ARG A 63 0.86 8.25 1.88
N GLY A 64 2.15 8.52 1.76
CA GLY A 64 2.91 9.30 2.73
C GLY A 64 3.04 8.63 4.10
N ARG A 65 2.92 7.29 4.17
CA ARG A 65 2.98 6.54 5.43
C ARG A 65 3.93 5.34 5.36
N ILE A 66 4.37 4.94 6.56
CA ILE A 66 5.11 3.71 6.79
C ILE A 66 4.14 2.56 7.05
N ILE A 67 4.40 1.43 6.41
CA ILE A 67 3.63 0.19 6.51
C ILE A 67 4.59 -0.93 6.91
N GLU A 68 4.18 -1.78 7.84
CA GLU A 68 4.95 -2.99 8.18
C GLU A 68 4.15 -4.23 7.77
N VAL A 69 4.77 -5.08 6.96
CA VAL A 69 4.24 -6.40 6.57
C VAL A 69 5.11 -7.45 7.21
N TYR A 70 4.56 -8.21 8.16
CA TYR A 70 5.33 -9.20 8.90
C TYR A 70 4.60 -10.53 9.02
N GLY A 71 5.33 -11.58 9.35
CA GLY A 71 4.78 -12.93 9.45
C GLY A 71 5.84 -14.02 9.28
N PRO A 72 5.44 -15.29 9.37
CA PRO A 72 6.33 -16.43 9.19
C PRO A 72 7.01 -16.44 7.82
N GLU A 73 8.06 -17.25 7.68
CA GLU A 73 8.66 -17.55 6.37
C GLU A 73 7.60 -18.16 5.43
N SER A 74 7.75 -17.87 4.13
CA SER A 74 6.85 -18.38 3.08
C SER A 74 5.35 -18.08 3.29
N SER A 75 5.02 -17.07 4.11
CA SER A 75 3.63 -16.68 4.36
C SER A 75 3.03 -15.78 3.26
N GLY A 76 3.86 -15.28 2.33
CA GLY A 76 3.44 -14.41 1.23
C GLY A 76 3.72 -12.91 1.42
N LYS A 77 4.56 -12.53 2.39
CA LYS A 77 4.90 -11.11 2.68
C LYS A 77 5.38 -10.35 1.44
N THR A 78 6.43 -10.86 0.78
CA THR A 78 7.02 -10.25 -0.42
C THR A 78 6.03 -10.23 -1.57
N THR A 79 5.25 -11.31 -1.78
CA THR A 79 4.16 -11.33 -2.77
C THR A 79 3.15 -10.21 -2.55
N VAL A 80 2.65 -10.05 -1.33
CA VAL A 80 1.68 -8.99 -0.98
C VAL A 80 2.26 -7.60 -1.23
N ALA A 81 3.52 -7.38 -0.85
CA ALA A 81 4.19 -6.10 -1.08
C ALA A 81 4.40 -5.82 -2.58
N LEU A 82 4.79 -6.83 -3.37
CA LEU A 82 4.96 -6.68 -4.81
C LEU A 82 3.63 -6.44 -5.54
N HIS A 83 2.51 -6.99 -5.06
CA HIS A 83 1.19 -6.62 -5.61
C HIS A 83 0.85 -5.14 -5.35
N MET A 84 1.21 -4.59 -4.20
CA MET A 84 1.06 -3.15 -3.94
C MET A 84 1.94 -2.32 -4.91
N VAL A 85 3.16 -2.78 -5.20
CA VAL A 85 4.02 -2.16 -6.22
C VAL A 85 3.38 -2.22 -7.61
N ALA A 86 2.86 -3.37 -8.02
CA ALA A 86 2.18 -3.52 -9.30
C ALA A 86 0.98 -2.57 -9.41
N GLU A 87 0.20 -2.40 -8.35
CA GLU A 87 -0.92 -1.44 -8.32
C GLU A 87 -0.48 0.03 -8.39
N VAL A 88 0.66 0.39 -7.79
CA VAL A 88 1.24 1.74 -7.93
C VAL A 88 1.72 1.97 -9.37
N GLN A 89 2.45 1.02 -9.95
CA GLN A 89 2.98 1.14 -11.32
C GLN A 89 1.87 1.20 -12.38
N LYS A 90 0.79 0.41 -12.22
CA LYS A 90 -0.40 0.51 -13.09
C LYS A 90 -1.01 1.90 -13.13
N ARG A 91 -0.81 2.70 -12.08
CA ARG A 91 -1.28 4.09 -11.96
C ARG A 91 -0.21 5.11 -12.33
N GLY A 92 0.83 4.68 -13.06
CA GLY A 92 1.93 5.54 -13.52
C GLY A 92 2.94 5.91 -12.44
N GLY A 93 2.85 5.32 -11.24
CA GLY A 93 3.75 5.62 -10.13
C GLY A 93 5.11 4.91 -10.25
N ILE A 94 6.13 5.49 -9.63
CA ILE A 94 7.49 4.94 -9.62
C ILE A 94 7.71 4.10 -8.37
N ALA A 95 8.32 2.93 -8.54
CA ALA A 95 8.58 1.98 -7.47
C ALA A 95 10.08 1.73 -7.22
N GLY A 96 10.45 1.61 -5.96
CA GLY A 96 11.78 1.20 -5.50
C GLY A 96 11.73 -0.06 -4.64
N PHE A 97 12.79 -0.87 -4.69
CA PHE A 97 12.95 -2.09 -3.90
C PHE A 97 14.37 -2.18 -3.32
N ILE A 98 14.46 -2.22 -2.00
CA ILE A 98 15.71 -2.44 -1.26
C ILE A 98 15.76 -3.91 -0.86
N ASP A 99 16.51 -4.70 -1.63
CA ASP A 99 16.67 -6.14 -1.49
C ASP A 99 17.87 -6.44 -0.58
N ALA A 100 17.66 -6.33 0.72
CA ALA A 100 18.65 -6.69 1.73
C ALA A 100 18.74 -8.22 1.95
N GLU A 101 17.71 -8.98 1.55
CA GLU A 101 17.74 -10.45 1.59
C GLU A 101 18.39 -11.10 0.36
N HIS A 102 18.66 -10.35 -0.70
CA HIS A 102 19.17 -10.83 -1.99
C HIS A 102 18.32 -11.97 -2.59
N ALA A 103 17.00 -11.87 -2.44
CA ALA A 103 16.06 -12.98 -2.68
C ALA A 103 14.94 -12.64 -3.67
N LEU A 104 14.96 -11.45 -4.27
CA LEU A 104 13.94 -11.05 -5.23
C LEU A 104 14.07 -11.85 -6.54
N ASP A 105 12.98 -12.51 -6.95
CA ASP A 105 12.86 -13.18 -8.26
C ASP A 105 12.18 -12.25 -9.28
N PRO A 106 12.92 -11.73 -10.29
CA PRO A 106 12.34 -10.85 -11.32
C PRO A 106 11.29 -11.53 -12.19
N VAL A 107 11.42 -12.84 -12.44
CA VAL A 107 10.47 -13.60 -13.26
C VAL A 107 9.13 -13.71 -12.52
N TYR A 108 9.18 -14.05 -11.24
CA TYR A 108 7.99 -14.08 -10.40
C TYR A 108 7.34 -12.70 -10.29
N ALA A 109 8.12 -11.65 -10.03
CA ALA A 109 7.63 -10.28 -9.93
C ALA A 109 6.94 -9.82 -11.23
N LYS A 110 7.51 -10.14 -12.40
CA LYS A 110 6.88 -9.87 -13.70
C LYS A 110 5.55 -10.59 -13.87
N ASN A 111 5.48 -11.87 -13.48
CA ASN A 111 4.26 -12.66 -13.60
C ASN A 111 3.10 -12.15 -12.74
N ILE A 112 3.38 -11.45 -11.63
CA ILE A 112 2.35 -10.85 -10.78
C ILE A 112 1.99 -9.41 -11.18
N GLY A 113 2.57 -8.92 -12.28
CA GLY A 113 2.23 -7.63 -12.89
C GLY A 113 3.12 -6.46 -12.48
N VAL A 114 4.28 -6.72 -11.88
CA VAL A 114 5.29 -5.68 -11.64
C VAL A 114 5.98 -5.36 -12.96
N ASP A 115 6.09 -4.07 -13.26
CA ASP A 115 6.90 -3.57 -14.36
C ASP A 115 8.37 -3.56 -13.92
N ILE A 116 9.07 -4.64 -14.29
CA ILE A 116 10.48 -4.87 -13.93
C ILE A 116 11.40 -3.86 -14.60
N ASP A 117 11.06 -3.41 -15.81
CA ASP A 117 11.91 -2.49 -16.57
C ASP A 117 11.96 -1.10 -15.91
N ASN A 118 10.91 -0.76 -15.15
CA ASN A 118 10.78 0.49 -14.40
C ASN A 118 10.80 0.30 -12.87
N LEU A 119 11.29 -0.84 -12.37
CA LEU A 119 11.49 -1.07 -10.93
C LEU A 119 12.94 -0.76 -10.53
N TYR A 120 13.13 0.26 -9.68
CA TYR A 120 14.45 0.60 -9.17
C TYR A 120 14.87 -0.35 -8.04
N ILE A 121 15.94 -1.11 -8.22
CA ILE A 121 16.42 -2.07 -7.22
C ILE A 121 17.75 -1.61 -6.62
N SER A 122 17.91 -1.80 -5.32
CA SER A 122 19.17 -1.65 -4.62
C SER A 122 19.44 -2.89 -3.77
N GLN A 123 20.67 -3.40 -3.84
CA GLN A 123 21.17 -4.51 -3.01
C GLN A 123 22.28 -3.98 -2.09
N PRO A 124 21.92 -3.49 -0.89
CA PRO A 124 22.87 -2.83 0.00
C PRO A 124 23.74 -3.84 0.76
N ASP A 125 24.97 -3.43 1.07
CA ASP A 125 25.96 -4.19 1.85
C ASP A 125 25.63 -4.19 3.36
N ASN A 126 24.95 -3.16 3.87
CA ASN A 126 24.62 -3.02 5.30
C ASN A 126 23.34 -2.22 5.54
N GLY A 127 22.84 -2.27 6.78
CA GLY A 127 21.60 -1.65 7.20
C GLY A 127 21.61 -0.12 7.13
N GLU A 128 22.74 0.53 7.43
CA GLU A 128 22.87 1.99 7.30
C GLU A 128 22.68 2.42 5.84
N GLN A 129 23.42 1.79 4.92
CA GLN A 129 23.35 2.07 3.49
C GLN A 129 21.94 1.84 2.94
N ALA A 130 21.30 0.73 3.31
CA ALA A 130 19.92 0.42 2.93
C ALA A 130 18.94 1.55 3.29
N LEU A 131 19.05 2.07 4.52
CA LEU A 131 18.17 3.11 5.05
C LEU A 131 18.51 4.50 4.48
N GLU A 132 19.78 4.78 4.17
CA GLU A 132 20.21 6.00 3.48
C GLU A 132 19.75 6.05 2.01
N ILE A 133 19.81 4.92 1.31
CA ILE A 133 19.27 4.78 -0.05
C ILE A 133 17.75 4.98 -0.01
N THR A 134 17.05 4.33 0.93
CA THR A 134 15.61 4.55 1.15
C THR A 134 15.30 6.02 1.39
N GLU A 135 16.06 6.69 2.27
CA GLU A 135 15.88 8.12 2.56
C GLU A 135 16.06 8.98 1.31
N THR A 136 17.08 8.69 0.51
CA THR A 136 17.39 9.41 -0.72
C THR A 136 16.29 9.25 -1.77
N MET A 137 15.82 8.01 -1.99
CA MET A 137 14.71 7.71 -2.91
C MET A 137 13.44 8.46 -2.52
N VAL A 138 13.05 8.41 -1.24
CA VAL A 138 11.85 9.11 -0.74
C VAL A 138 12.03 10.63 -0.82
N ARG A 139 13.21 11.15 -0.47
CA ARG A 139 13.50 12.60 -0.47
C ARG A 139 13.48 13.19 -1.88
N SER A 140 13.75 12.40 -2.92
CA SER A 140 13.66 12.85 -4.31
C SER A 140 12.26 13.37 -4.68
N GLY A 141 11.22 12.89 -3.99
CA GLY A 141 9.82 13.18 -4.31
C GLY A 141 9.33 12.51 -5.59
N ALA A 142 10.17 11.74 -6.28
CA ALA A 142 9.82 11.06 -7.53
C ALA A 142 9.29 9.64 -7.32
N VAL A 143 9.61 9.00 -6.18
CA VAL A 143 9.22 7.60 -5.91
C VAL A 143 7.93 7.56 -5.12
N ASP A 144 6.95 6.80 -5.61
CA ASP A 144 5.62 6.64 -5.02
C ASP A 144 5.54 5.50 -4.00
N ILE A 145 6.36 4.47 -4.17
CA ILE A 145 6.43 3.32 -3.26
C ILE A 145 7.85 2.77 -3.14
N VAL A 146 8.29 2.50 -1.91
CA VAL A 146 9.57 1.81 -1.64
C VAL A 146 9.33 0.61 -0.73
N ILE A 147 9.81 -0.56 -1.14
CA ILE A 147 9.88 -1.76 -0.28
C ILE A 147 11.28 -1.88 0.31
N VAL A 148 11.36 -2.25 1.59
CA VAL A 148 12.58 -2.67 2.27
C VAL A 148 12.41 -4.13 2.70
N ASP A 149 13.05 -5.05 1.99
CA ASP A 149 12.99 -6.50 2.21
C ASP A 149 14.36 -7.04 2.63
N SER A 150 14.62 -7.28 3.93
CA SER A 150 13.73 -7.11 5.07
C SER A 150 14.45 -6.43 6.24
N VAL A 151 13.67 -5.97 7.22
CA VAL A 151 14.22 -5.37 8.46
C VAL A 151 15.19 -6.32 9.16
N ALA A 152 14.96 -7.64 9.08
CA ALA A 152 15.83 -8.61 9.72
C ALA A 152 17.23 -8.63 9.10
N ALA A 153 17.33 -8.33 7.80
CA ALA A 153 18.58 -8.27 7.04
C ALA A 153 19.27 -6.89 7.09
N LEU A 154 18.69 -5.89 7.77
CA LEU A 154 19.33 -4.59 7.99
C LEU A 154 20.41 -4.70 9.09
N VAL A 155 21.47 -5.44 8.81
CA VAL A 155 22.58 -5.68 9.74
C VAL A 155 23.48 -4.43 9.77
N PRO A 156 23.72 -3.83 10.95
CA PRO A 156 24.61 -2.67 11.05
C PRO A 156 26.03 -2.98 10.59
N LYS A 157 26.70 -2.01 9.97
CA LYS A 157 28.09 -2.18 9.48
C LYS A 157 29.05 -2.70 10.55
N ALA A 158 28.95 -2.19 11.77
CA ALA A 158 29.84 -2.62 12.87
C ALA A 158 29.64 -4.10 13.28
N GLU A 159 28.47 -4.69 12.99
CA GLU A 159 28.21 -6.12 13.21
C GLU A 159 28.72 -6.97 12.05
N ILE A 160 28.71 -6.44 10.82
CA ILE A 160 29.29 -7.10 9.63
C ILE A 160 30.81 -7.12 9.68
N ASP A 161 31.43 -6.01 10.09
CA ASP A 161 32.88 -5.87 10.21
C ASP A 161 33.45 -6.57 11.46
N GLY A 162 32.58 -6.97 12.40
CA GLY A 162 32.94 -7.66 13.64
C GLY A 162 33.17 -9.16 13.47
N GLU A 163 33.62 -9.83 14.53
CA GLU A 163 33.82 -11.29 14.52
C GLU A 163 32.55 -12.04 14.96
N MET A 164 32.39 -13.28 14.45
CA MET A 164 31.29 -14.13 14.89
C MET A 164 31.38 -14.41 16.40
N GLY A 165 30.39 -13.95 17.16
CA GLY A 165 30.35 -14.06 18.62
C GLY A 165 30.53 -12.73 19.34
N ASP A 166 30.87 -11.65 18.64
CA ASP A 166 30.89 -10.31 19.19
C ASP A 166 29.49 -9.86 19.63
N SER A 167 29.45 -9.16 20.77
CA SER A 167 28.20 -8.74 21.38
C SER A 167 27.80 -7.34 20.92
N HIS A 168 26.90 -7.27 19.94
CA HIS A 168 26.34 -6.02 19.42
C HIS A 168 24.90 -5.78 19.92
N VAL A 169 24.73 -5.69 21.25
CA VAL A 169 23.40 -5.61 21.86
C VAL A 169 22.61 -4.37 21.40
N GLY A 170 21.53 -4.62 20.67
CA GLY A 170 20.53 -3.60 20.32
C GLY A 170 20.98 -2.58 19.26
N LEU A 171 22.07 -2.84 18.54
CA LEU A 171 22.60 -1.93 17.53
C LEU A 171 21.59 -1.68 16.40
N GLN A 172 21.01 -2.75 15.84
CA GLN A 172 19.96 -2.67 14.84
C GLN A 172 18.73 -1.88 15.31
N ALA A 173 18.31 -2.06 16.58
CA ALA A 173 17.17 -1.33 17.12
C ALA A 173 17.42 0.19 17.23
N ARG A 174 18.66 0.59 17.54
CA ARG A 174 19.09 1.99 17.57
C ARG A 174 19.13 2.58 16.17
N LEU A 175 19.69 1.85 15.21
CA LEU A 175 19.73 2.22 13.79
C LEU A 175 18.32 2.49 13.27
N MET A 176 17.40 1.53 13.44
CA MET A 176 16.00 1.68 13.03
C MET A 176 15.33 2.88 13.70
N SER A 177 15.57 3.11 14.99
CA SER A 177 14.99 4.25 15.72
C SER A 177 15.47 5.60 15.17
N GLN A 178 16.73 5.68 14.76
CA GLN A 178 17.31 6.90 14.18
C GLN A 178 16.80 7.13 12.76
N ALA A 179 16.82 6.09 11.93
CA ALA A 179 16.37 6.17 10.54
C ALA A 179 14.88 6.51 10.43
N LEU A 180 14.02 5.83 11.17
CA LEU A 180 12.57 6.08 11.14
C LEU A 180 12.21 7.50 11.60
N ARG A 181 12.98 8.08 12.54
CA ARG A 181 12.79 9.47 12.98
C ARG A 181 13.05 10.46 11.85
N LYS A 182 14.06 10.20 11.01
CA LYS A 182 14.35 11.02 9.82
C LYS A 182 13.34 10.78 8.70
N LEU A 183 13.08 9.52 8.38
CA LEU A 183 12.21 9.09 7.28
C LEU A 183 10.78 9.58 7.42
N THR A 184 10.17 9.50 8.61
CA THR A 184 8.73 9.79 8.79
C THR A 184 8.32 11.16 8.27
N ALA A 185 9.13 12.20 8.52
CA ALA A 185 8.82 13.55 8.07
C ALA A 185 8.95 13.71 6.55
N ILE A 186 9.89 12.99 5.93
CA ILE A 186 10.15 13.06 4.49
C ILE A 186 9.08 12.28 3.74
N ILE A 187 8.76 11.06 4.20
CA ILE A 187 7.71 10.20 3.67
C ILE A 187 6.39 10.98 3.59
N SER A 188 6.00 11.64 4.69
CA SER A 188 4.77 12.44 4.71
C SER A 188 4.76 13.63 3.76
N LYS A 189 5.92 14.21 3.41
CA LYS A 189 6.02 15.34 2.46
C LYS A 189 6.06 14.87 1.01
N SER A 190 6.65 13.72 0.76
CA SER A 190 6.79 13.11 -0.58
C SER A 190 5.56 12.35 -1.04
N ASN A 191 4.60 12.08 -0.15
CA ASN A 191 3.49 11.15 -0.39
C ASN A 191 3.91 9.71 -0.79
N CYS A 192 5.18 9.36 -0.66
CA CYS A 192 5.69 8.00 -0.87
C CYS A 192 5.12 7.03 0.16
N ILE A 193 4.76 5.83 -0.27
CA ILE A 193 4.46 4.68 0.58
C ILE A 193 5.77 3.97 0.90
N VAL A 194 6.08 3.71 2.17
CA VAL A 194 7.27 2.92 2.53
C VAL A 194 6.86 1.66 3.25
N ILE A 195 7.12 0.52 2.64
CA ILE A 195 6.81 -0.82 3.16
C ILE A 195 8.08 -1.43 3.74
N PHE A 196 8.04 -1.77 5.02
CA PHE A 196 9.04 -2.63 5.64
C PHE A 196 8.50 -4.04 5.73
N ILE A 197 9.19 -4.99 5.08
CA ILE A 197 8.95 -6.41 5.30
C ILE A 197 9.73 -6.83 6.54
N ASN A 198 9.12 -7.64 7.40
CA ASN A 198 9.74 -8.08 8.64
C ASN A 198 9.45 -9.55 8.92
N GLN A 199 10.35 -10.18 9.65
CA GLN A 199 10.23 -11.57 10.08
C GLN A 199 9.77 -11.64 11.54
N LEU A 200 9.14 -12.77 11.87
CA LEU A 200 8.85 -13.11 13.26
C LEU A 200 10.09 -13.76 13.92
N ARG A 201 10.27 -13.45 15.20
CA ARG A 201 11.20 -14.08 16.13
C ARG A 201 10.46 -14.35 17.43
N GLU A 202 10.95 -15.28 18.23
CA GLU A 202 10.41 -15.54 19.56
C GLU A 202 11.24 -14.85 20.64
N LYS A 203 10.56 -14.25 21.63
CA LYS A 203 11.21 -13.74 22.82
C LYS A 203 11.49 -14.87 23.80
N VAL A 204 12.76 -15.14 24.04
CA VAL A 204 13.20 -16.10 25.07
C VAL A 204 12.69 -15.65 26.45
N GLY A 205 12.14 -16.59 27.22
CA GLY A 205 11.71 -16.36 28.61
C GLY A 205 10.27 -15.88 28.81
N VAL A 206 9.45 -15.81 27.76
CA VAL A 206 8.01 -15.52 27.89
C VAL A 206 7.26 -16.82 28.22
N MET A 207 6.78 -16.95 29.46
CA MET A 207 5.99 -18.11 29.92
C MET A 207 4.47 -17.94 29.75
N PHE A 208 3.99 -16.73 29.48
CA PHE A 208 2.56 -16.41 29.34
C PHE A 208 2.33 -15.36 28.23
N GLY A 209 1.32 -15.58 27.39
CA GLY A 209 0.99 -14.72 26.26
C GLY A 209 1.66 -15.13 24.94
N ASN A 210 1.64 -14.24 23.94
CA ASN A 210 2.27 -14.49 22.64
C ASN A 210 3.78 -14.15 22.70
N PRO A 211 4.71 -15.12 22.49
CA PRO A 211 6.14 -14.87 22.50
C PRO A 211 6.65 -14.18 21.22
N GLU A 212 5.84 -14.12 20.17
CA GLU A 212 6.25 -13.59 18.87
C GLU A 212 6.57 -12.09 18.92
N THR A 213 7.61 -11.72 18.20
CA THR A 213 8.05 -10.34 18.05
C THR A 213 8.69 -10.10 16.69
N THR A 214 8.81 -8.84 16.30
CA THR A 214 9.43 -8.45 15.02
C THR A 214 10.83 -7.91 15.25
N THR A 215 11.71 -8.03 14.27
CA THR A 215 13.11 -7.57 14.35
C THR A 215 13.21 -6.03 14.25
N GLY A 216 14.40 -5.47 14.51
CA GLY A 216 14.60 -4.01 14.45
C GLY A 216 14.08 -3.22 15.66
N GLY A 217 13.78 -3.89 16.77
CA GLY A 217 13.30 -3.26 18.00
C GLY A 217 11.84 -2.82 17.95
N ARG A 218 11.48 -1.79 18.74
CA ARG A 218 10.07 -1.34 18.87
C ARG A 218 9.71 -0.15 17.98
N ALA A 219 10.70 0.55 17.42
CA ALA A 219 10.47 1.82 16.72
C ALA A 219 9.48 1.67 15.57
N LEU A 220 9.69 0.69 14.69
CA LEU A 220 8.82 0.44 13.54
C LEU A 220 7.36 0.24 13.95
N LYS A 221 7.11 -0.46 15.07
CA LYS A 221 5.76 -0.67 15.60
C LYS A 221 5.04 0.64 15.92
N PHE A 222 5.75 1.68 16.32
CA PHE A 222 5.17 3.00 16.64
C PHE A 222 5.03 3.89 15.42
N TYR A 223 6.05 3.92 14.56
CA TYR A 223 6.08 4.75 13.35
C TYR A 223 5.15 4.24 12.25
N ALA A 224 5.02 2.92 12.07
CA ALA A 224 4.10 2.33 11.11
C ALA A 224 2.66 2.82 11.35
N SER A 225 1.99 3.27 10.29
CA SER A 225 0.57 3.64 10.31
C SER A 225 -0.32 2.41 10.15
N VAL A 226 0.14 1.46 9.35
CA VAL A 226 -0.52 0.17 9.13
C VAL A 226 0.47 -0.95 9.45
N ARG A 227 0.02 -1.98 10.16
CA ARG A 227 0.78 -3.21 10.39
C ARG A 227 -0.07 -4.41 10.02
N MET A 228 0.49 -5.30 9.21
CA MET A 228 -0.18 -6.47 8.65
C MET A 228 0.55 -7.74 9.07
N ASP A 229 -0.16 -8.65 9.76
CA ASP A 229 0.32 -10.00 10.12
C ASP A 229 -0.16 -10.99 9.04
N VAL A 230 0.76 -11.47 8.22
CA VAL A 230 0.51 -12.35 7.07
C VAL A 230 0.83 -13.78 7.45
N ARG A 231 -0.17 -14.67 7.38
CA ARG A 231 -0.01 -16.10 7.70
C ARG A 231 -0.62 -16.99 6.63
N ARG A 232 0.10 -18.06 6.27
CA ARG A 232 -0.50 -19.19 5.55
C ARG A 232 -1.42 -19.96 6.50
N ILE A 233 -2.67 -20.15 6.10
CA ILE A 233 -3.66 -20.93 6.86
C ILE A 233 -3.86 -22.33 6.28
N GLU A 234 -3.75 -22.50 4.97
CA GLU A 234 -3.92 -23.78 4.30
C GLU A 234 -3.07 -23.85 3.02
N THR A 235 -2.61 -25.05 2.64
CA THR A 235 -1.99 -25.31 1.34
C THR A 235 -3.05 -25.81 0.37
N LEU A 236 -3.21 -25.13 -0.76
CA LEU A 236 -4.18 -25.47 -1.80
C LEU A 236 -3.63 -26.60 -2.67
N LYS A 237 -4.45 -27.63 -2.91
CA LYS A 237 -4.09 -28.77 -3.76
C LYS A 237 -5.09 -28.99 -4.88
N GLN A 238 -4.59 -29.30 -6.07
CA GLN A 238 -5.41 -29.69 -7.22
C GLN A 238 -4.80 -30.94 -7.86
N GLY A 239 -5.59 -32.00 -8.02
CA GLY A 239 -5.09 -33.27 -8.57
C GLY A 239 -3.97 -33.94 -7.76
N GLY A 240 -3.77 -33.55 -6.50
CA GLY A 240 -2.69 -34.03 -5.64
C GLY A 240 -1.45 -33.13 -5.59
N GLU A 241 -1.32 -32.19 -6.53
CA GLU A 241 -0.21 -31.23 -6.57
C GLU A 241 -0.52 -29.98 -5.73
N MET A 242 0.51 -29.41 -5.10
CA MET A 242 0.39 -28.14 -4.36
C MET A 242 0.43 -26.97 -5.33
N VAL A 243 -0.67 -26.23 -5.44
CA VAL A 243 -0.84 -25.18 -6.46
C VAL A 243 -0.81 -23.76 -5.87
N GLY A 244 -0.90 -23.64 -4.55
CA GLY A 244 -0.88 -22.34 -3.88
C GLY A 244 -1.13 -22.46 -2.38
N ASN A 245 -1.36 -21.32 -1.75
CA ASN A 245 -1.64 -21.20 -0.32
C ASN A 245 -2.86 -20.30 -0.10
N ARG A 246 -3.76 -20.71 0.79
CA ARG A 246 -4.72 -19.79 1.40
C ARG A 246 -3.98 -18.98 2.46
N VAL A 247 -4.06 -17.67 2.36
CA VAL A 247 -3.37 -16.72 3.25
C VAL A 247 -4.41 -15.89 3.98
N ARG A 248 -4.15 -15.65 5.27
CA ARG A 248 -4.89 -14.72 6.11
C ARG A 248 -3.99 -13.55 6.47
N ILE A 249 -4.50 -12.34 6.30
CA ILE A 249 -3.84 -11.11 6.72
C ILE A 249 -4.68 -10.44 7.80
N LYS A 250 -4.07 -10.19 8.96
CA LYS A 250 -4.69 -9.43 10.04
C LYS A 250 -4.10 -8.03 10.12
N VAL A 251 -4.94 -7.01 10.06
CA VAL A 251 -4.54 -5.61 10.21
C VAL A 251 -4.38 -5.30 11.70
N VAL A 252 -3.24 -5.66 12.30
CA VAL A 252 -3.00 -5.52 13.75
C VAL A 252 -2.83 -4.08 14.23
N LYS A 253 -2.56 -3.16 13.31
CA LYS A 253 -2.53 -1.71 13.57
C LYS A 253 -3.04 -0.99 12.34
N ASN A 254 -3.90 0.00 12.56
CA ASN A 254 -4.40 0.88 11.53
C ASN A 254 -4.65 2.27 12.15
N LYS A 255 -3.96 3.30 11.65
CA LYS A 255 -4.12 4.70 12.07
C LYS A 255 -5.11 5.48 11.20
N ILE A 256 -5.59 4.89 10.11
CA ILE A 256 -6.43 5.57 9.11
C ILE A 256 -7.87 5.06 9.10
N ALA A 257 -8.09 3.83 9.58
CA ALA A 257 -9.40 3.22 9.76
C ALA A 257 -9.38 2.27 10.97
N PRO A 258 -10.54 1.69 11.38
CA PRO A 258 -10.58 0.72 12.48
C PRO A 258 -9.64 -0.49 12.25
N PRO A 259 -8.79 -0.85 13.23
CA PRO A 259 -7.89 -2.00 13.15
C PRO A 259 -8.61 -3.34 13.40
N PHE A 260 -7.83 -4.42 13.34
CA PHE A 260 -8.20 -5.81 13.69
C PHE A 260 -9.13 -6.54 12.72
N LYS A 261 -9.46 -5.91 11.59
CA LYS A 261 -10.07 -6.61 10.46
C LYS A 261 -9.09 -7.63 9.87
N GLU A 262 -9.65 -8.66 9.27
CA GLU A 262 -8.92 -9.76 8.64
C GLU A 262 -9.37 -9.89 7.19
N ALA A 263 -8.43 -10.24 6.32
CA ALA A 263 -8.64 -10.55 4.92
C ALA A 263 -8.13 -11.97 4.65
N GLU A 264 -8.82 -12.71 3.78
CA GLU A 264 -8.42 -14.04 3.36
C GLU A 264 -8.54 -14.18 1.87
N PHE A 265 -7.47 -14.65 1.24
CA PHE A 265 -7.40 -14.85 -0.20
C PHE A 265 -6.35 -15.90 -0.54
N ASP A 266 -6.34 -16.32 -1.80
CA ASP A 266 -5.43 -17.34 -2.30
C ASP A 266 -4.20 -16.68 -2.93
N ILE A 267 -3.01 -17.19 -2.61
CA ILE A 267 -1.78 -16.91 -3.35
C ILE A 267 -1.42 -18.16 -4.15
N MET A 268 -1.53 -18.07 -5.46
CA MET A 268 -1.24 -19.15 -6.40
C MET A 268 0.24 -19.11 -6.80
N PHE A 269 0.91 -20.26 -6.81
CA PHE A 269 2.33 -20.31 -7.17
C PHE A 269 2.53 -19.86 -8.62
N GLY A 270 3.53 -19.01 -8.84
CA GLY A 270 3.83 -18.42 -10.15
C GLY A 270 2.85 -17.36 -10.66
N LYS A 271 1.70 -17.14 -9.99
CA LYS A 271 0.67 -16.18 -10.43
C LYS A 271 0.34 -15.08 -9.40
N GLY A 272 0.69 -15.28 -8.13
CA GLY A 272 0.41 -14.30 -7.08
C GLY A 272 -1.01 -14.40 -6.51
N ILE A 273 -1.53 -13.29 -6.00
CA ILE A 273 -2.87 -13.17 -5.43
C ILE A 273 -3.91 -13.48 -6.51
N SER A 274 -4.82 -14.40 -6.23
CA SER A 274 -5.94 -14.71 -7.12
C SER A 274 -7.06 -13.68 -6.96
N LYS A 275 -7.03 -12.64 -7.79
CA LYS A 275 -8.01 -11.55 -7.78
C LYS A 275 -9.45 -12.06 -7.98
N GLU A 276 -9.67 -12.94 -8.95
CA GLU A 276 -11.00 -13.48 -9.27
C GLU A 276 -11.52 -14.37 -8.14
N GLY A 277 -10.63 -15.13 -7.49
CA GLY A 277 -10.98 -15.95 -6.33
C GLY A 277 -11.40 -15.09 -5.13
N ASP A 278 -10.67 -14.01 -4.88
CA ASP A 278 -10.97 -13.04 -3.82
C ASP A 278 -12.33 -12.35 -4.06
N ILE A 279 -12.59 -11.87 -5.28
CA ILE A 279 -13.86 -11.27 -5.67
C ILE A 279 -15.01 -12.25 -5.51
N LEU A 280 -14.85 -13.49 -6.00
CA LEU A 280 -15.89 -14.52 -5.92
C LEU A 280 -16.25 -14.85 -4.46
N ASP A 281 -15.25 -15.04 -3.60
CA ASP A 281 -15.45 -15.38 -2.20
C ASP A 281 -16.19 -14.24 -1.46
N LEU A 282 -15.82 -12.99 -1.72
CA LEU A 282 -16.50 -11.81 -1.18
C LEU A 282 -17.92 -11.68 -1.72
N ALA A 283 -18.11 -11.80 -3.03
CA ALA A 283 -19.42 -11.68 -3.65
C ALA A 283 -20.40 -12.77 -3.16
N ALA A 284 -19.91 -13.99 -2.94
CA ALA A 284 -20.69 -15.07 -2.36
C ALA A 284 -21.04 -14.79 -0.88
N LYS A 285 -20.08 -14.29 -0.09
CA LYS A 285 -20.31 -13.89 1.31
C LYS A 285 -21.35 -12.79 1.43
N GLU A 286 -21.35 -11.85 0.48
CA GLU A 286 -22.25 -10.71 0.46
C GLU A 286 -23.59 -10.96 -0.24
N ASN A 287 -23.86 -12.21 -0.66
CA ASN A 287 -25.05 -12.61 -1.43
C ASN A 287 -25.23 -11.83 -2.74
N ILE A 288 -24.14 -11.35 -3.35
CA ILE A 288 -24.13 -10.77 -4.71
C ILE A 288 -24.07 -11.91 -5.74
N VAL A 289 -23.28 -12.94 -5.46
CA VAL A 289 -23.27 -14.20 -6.19
C VAL A 289 -24.00 -15.24 -5.33
N GLU A 290 -25.03 -15.87 -5.89
CA GLU A 290 -25.81 -16.89 -5.22
C GLU A 290 -25.05 -18.22 -5.21
N LYS A 291 -24.96 -18.85 -4.03
CA LYS A 291 -24.37 -20.17 -3.86
C LYS A 291 -25.44 -21.18 -3.44
N SER A 292 -25.81 -22.07 -4.36
CA SER A 292 -26.79 -23.14 -4.15
C SER A 292 -26.09 -24.51 -4.16
N GLY A 293 -25.74 -25.01 -2.97
CA GLY A 293 -24.92 -26.21 -2.82
C GLY A 293 -23.53 -26.01 -3.43
N ALA A 294 -23.21 -26.77 -4.49
CA ALA A 294 -21.96 -26.62 -5.23
C ALA A 294 -22.04 -25.60 -6.38
N TRP A 295 -23.23 -25.10 -6.73
CA TRP A 295 -23.40 -24.19 -7.87
C TRP A 295 -23.29 -22.73 -7.46
N TYR A 296 -22.60 -21.95 -8.29
CA TYR A 296 -22.58 -20.49 -8.21
C TYR A 296 -23.42 -19.92 -9.36
N ALA A 297 -24.21 -18.90 -9.06
CA ALA A 297 -25.02 -18.18 -10.04
C ALA A 297 -24.98 -16.67 -9.79
N TYR A 298 -25.13 -15.89 -10.86
CA TYR A 298 -25.18 -14.44 -10.82
C TYR A 298 -26.34 -13.95 -11.68
N ASN A 299 -27.22 -13.12 -11.11
CA ASN A 299 -28.46 -12.66 -11.76
C ASN A 299 -29.28 -13.80 -12.40
N GLY A 300 -29.40 -14.94 -11.71
CA GLY A 300 -30.10 -16.13 -12.20
C GLY A 300 -29.34 -16.97 -13.24
N SER A 301 -28.20 -16.51 -13.77
CA SER A 301 -27.36 -17.25 -14.70
C SER A 301 -26.28 -18.06 -13.97
N LYS A 302 -26.14 -19.34 -14.30
CA LYS A 302 -25.12 -20.21 -13.68
C LYS A 302 -23.72 -19.83 -14.16
N ILE A 303 -22.83 -19.50 -13.24
CA ILE A 303 -21.43 -19.15 -13.55
C ILE A 303 -20.49 -20.35 -13.44
N GLY A 304 -20.82 -21.35 -12.61
CA GLY A 304 -20.02 -22.57 -12.52
C GLY A 304 -20.43 -23.53 -11.40
N GLN A 305 -20.07 -24.80 -11.56
CA GLN A 305 -20.17 -25.81 -10.52
C GLN A 305 -18.83 -25.95 -9.80
N GLY A 306 -18.80 -25.62 -8.51
CA GLY A 306 -17.60 -25.56 -7.69
C GLY A 306 -16.87 -24.22 -7.82
N ARG A 307 -16.13 -23.86 -6.77
CA ARG A 307 -15.41 -22.59 -6.66
C ARG A 307 -14.42 -22.38 -7.81
N GLU A 308 -13.70 -23.44 -8.17
CA GLU A 308 -12.63 -23.34 -9.16
C GLU A 308 -13.13 -23.09 -10.57
N ASN A 309 -14.26 -23.71 -10.95
CA ASN A 309 -14.89 -23.47 -12.24
C ASN A 309 -15.50 -22.06 -12.31
N ALA A 310 -16.13 -21.59 -11.24
CA ALA A 310 -16.66 -20.23 -11.16
C ALA A 310 -15.54 -19.18 -11.25
N LYS A 311 -14.40 -19.42 -10.61
CA LYS A 311 -13.20 -18.58 -10.72
C LYS A 311 -12.68 -18.52 -12.16
N ASN A 312 -12.52 -19.67 -12.83
CA ASN A 312 -12.09 -19.72 -14.22
C ASN A 312 -13.09 -19.02 -15.16
N PHE A 313 -14.39 -19.11 -14.88
CA PHE A 313 -15.42 -18.39 -15.63
C PHE A 313 -15.26 -16.86 -15.48
N LEU A 314 -15.04 -16.34 -14.28
CA LEU A 314 -14.79 -14.91 -14.06
C LEU A 314 -13.48 -14.46 -14.71
N GLN A 315 -12.44 -15.30 -14.70
CA GLN A 315 -11.18 -15.01 -15.37
C GLN A 315 -11.36 -14.88 -16.89
N ALA A 316 -12.23 -15.69 -17.50
CA ALA A 316 -12.55 -15.62 -18.92
C ALA A 316 -13.51 -14.47 -19.28
N ASN A 317 -14.26 -13.93 -18.31
CA ASN A 317 -15.26 -12.88 -18.50
C ASN A 317 -14.93 -11.65 -17.64
N GLN A 318 -13.94 -10.87 -18.08
CA GLN A 318 -13.42 -9.74 -17.29
C GLN A 318 -14.46 -8.65 -17.02
N GLU A 319 -15.34 -8.34 -17.98
CA GLU A 319 -16.41 -7.35 -17.80
C GLU A 319 -17.34 -7.74 -16.63
N LEU A 320 -17.73 -9.00 -16.57
CA LEU A 320 -18.56 -9.52 -15.49
C LEU A 320 -17.83 -9.50 -14.14
N CYS A 321 -16.53 -9.85 -14.15
CA CYS A 321 -15.70 -9.80 -12.96
C CYS A 321 -15.61 -8.37 -12.39
N GLN A 322 -15.44 -7.37 -13.25
CA GLN A 322 -15.42 -5.95 -12.89
C GLN A 322 -16.79 -5.47 -12.38
N GLU A 323 -17.90 -5.90 -13.00
CA GLU A 323 -19.24 -5.57 -12.52
C GLU A 323 -19.47 -6.10 -11.09
N ILE A 324 -19.08 -7.35 -10.83
CA ILE A 324 -19.20 -7.97 -9.50
C ILE A 324 -18.28 -7.25 -8.51
N GLU A 325 -17.02 -6.96 -8.88
CA GLU A 325 -16.08 -6.20 -8.06
C GLU A 325 -16.67 -4.83 -7.66
N ALA A 326 -17.25 -4.09 -8.61
CA ALA A 326 -17.86 -2.79 -8.36
C ALA A 326 -19.02 -2.89 -7.37
N LYS A 327 -19.89 -3.91 -7.49
CA LYS A 327 -20.98 -4.14 -6.52
C LYS A 327 -20.45 -4.47 -5.12
N VAL A 328 -19.37 -5.23 -5.03
CA VAL A 328 -18.71 -5.51 -3.74
C VAL A 328 -18.13 -4.23 -3.15
N ARG A 329 -17.39 -3.43 -3.94
CA ARG A 329 -16.82 -2.14 -3.52
C ARG A 329 -17.90 -1.17 -3.01
N ALA A 330 -19.00 -1.06 -3.73
CA ALA A 330 -20.13 -0.20 -3.37
C ALA A 330 -20.75 -0.59 -2.03
N LYS A 331 -20.91 -1.89 -1.77
CA LYS A 331 -21.43 -2.40 -0.50
C LYS A 331 -20.57 -2.02 0.70
N TYR A 332 -19.26 -1.87 0.49
CA TYR A 332 -18.28 -1.50 1.52
C TYR A 332 -17.91 0.00 1.51
N GLY A 333 -18.54 0.80 0.64
CA GLY A 333 -18.30 2.25 0.56
C GLY A 333 -16.93 2.63 0.00
N LEU A 334 -16.39 1.83 -0.92
CA LEU A 334 -15.05 2.02 -1.51
C LEU A 334 -15.06 2.74 -2.88
N ASP A 335 -16.20 3.27 -3.32
CA ASP A 335 -16.40 3.80 -4.68
C ASP A 335 -15.55 5.04 -5.02
N GLY A 336 -14.96 5.71 -4.02
CA GLY A 336 -14.13 6.90 -4.21
C GLY A 336 -12.74 6.66 -4.81
N ALA A 337 -12.28 5.42 -4.94
CA ALA A 337 -10.92 5.11 -5.41
C ALA A 337 -10.81 4.80 -6.92
N ALA A 338 -11.94 4.60 -7.62
CA ALA A 338 -11.97 4.24 -9.04
C ALA A 338 -12.37 5.41 -9.96
N ALA A 339 -12.78 6.56 -9.40
CA ALA A 339 -13.35 7.66 -10.17
C ALA A 339 -12.33 8.59 -10.86
N ASP A 340 -11.02 8.35 -10.70
CA ASP A 340 -9.98 9.21 -11.30
C ASP A 340 -9.52 8.75 -12.69
N GLU A 341 -10.06 7.64 -13.21
CA GLU A 341 -9.65 7.05 -14.50
C GLU A 341 -10.42 7.60 -15.73
N GLY A 342 -11.11 8.74 -15.64
CA GLY A 342 -11.99 9.17 -16.76
C GLY A 342 -12.15 10.67 -17.05
N SER A 343 -11.56 11.57 -16.26
CA SER A 343 -11.77 13.02 -16.43
C SER A 343 -10.62 13.74 -17.15
N ALA A 344 -9.45 13.13 -17.32
CA ALA A 344 -8.27 13.79 -17.88
C ALA A 344 -8.17 13.78 -19.42
N GLU A 345 -8.95 12.97 -20.14
CA GLU A 345 -8.82 12.82 -21.61
C GLU A 345 -9.89 13.54 -22.44
N ARG A 346 -10.83 14.29 -21.84
CA ARG A 346 -11.91 14.97 -22.59
C ARG A 346 -11.77 16.48 -22.77
N GLU A 347 -10.74 17.12 -22.25
CA GLU A 347 -10.54 18.58 -22.40
C GLU A 347 -9.41 18.97 -23.38
N ALA A 348 -8.73 18.03 -24.02
CA ALA A 348 -7.60 18.34 -24.90
C ALA A 348 -7.93 18.49 -26.39
N ASP A 349 -9.18 18.23 -26.85
CA ASP A 349 -9.49 18.17 -28.29
C ASP A 349 -10.54 19.19 -28.78
N ALA A 350 -10.64 20.34 -28.10
CA ALA A 350 -11.54 21.42 -28.50
C ALA A 350 -10.81 22.76 -28.65
N GLN A 351 -9.77 22.82 -29.49
CA GLN A 351 -9.24 24.08 -30.00
C GLN A 351 -8.45 23.88 -31.30
N GLU A 352 -9.16 23.71 -32.42
CA GLU A 352 -8.59 23.99 -33.74
C GLU A 352 -8.47 25.52 -33.93
N PRO A 353 -7.29 26.04 -34.32
CA PRO A 353 -7.17 27.42 -34.74
C PRO A 353 -7.63 27.58 -36.20
N LYS A 354 -8.59 28.48 -36.43
CA LYS A 354 -9.02 28.92 -37.76
C LYS A 354 -7.81 29.42 -38.57
N LEU A 355 -7.52 28.75 -39.69
CA LEU A 355 -6.67 29.29 -40.75
C LEU A 355 -7.33 30.54 -41.35
N ALA A 356 -6.65 31.68 -41.27
CA ALA A 356 -6.97 32.87 -42.05
C ALA A 356 -6.45 32.69 -43.48
N MET A 357 -7.34 32.69 -44.48
CA MET A 357 -6.96 32.88 -45.88
C MET A 357 -6.78 34.38 -46.17
N PRO A 358 -5.85 34.78 -47.06
CA PRO A 358 -5.63 36.17 -47.39
C PRO A 358 -6.70 36.69 -48.37
N ASP A 359 -7.08 37.95 -48.14
CA ASP A 359 -8.04 38.74 -48.91
C ASP A 359 -7.50 39.01 -50.33
N LEU A 360 -8.15 38.42 -51.34
CA LEU A 360 -7.95 38.73 -52.75
C LEU A 360 -8.92 39.85 -53.10
N GLY A 361 -8.43 41.08 -53.08
CA GLY A 361 -9.17 42.23 -53.58
C GLY A 361 -9.25 42.21 -55.10
N ASP A 362 -10.48 42.31 -55.62
CA ASP A 362 -10.81 42.82 -56.95
C ASP A 362 -12.24 43.36 -56.93
N GLU A 363 -12.38 44.62 -57.33
CA GLU A 363 -13.51 45.29 -58.04
C GLU A 363 -13.33 46.81 -57.82
N GLN A 364 -12.73 47.54 -58.78
CA GLN A 364 -13.42 48.23 -59.89
C GLN A 364 -14.64 49.06 -59.44
N GLU A 365 -14.41 50.35 -59.17
CA GLU A 365 -14.94 51.50 -59.93
C GLU A 365 -14.22 52.81 -59.55
#